data_AF-A0A447T5N0-F1
#
_entry.id   AF-A0A447T5N0-F1
#
_cell.length_a   1.000
_cell.length_b   1.000
_cell.length_c   1.000
_cell.angle_alpha   90.00
_cell.angle_beta   90.00
_cell.angle_gamma   90.00
#
_symmetry.space_group_name_H-M   'P 1'
#
loop_
_entity.id
_entity.type
_entity.pdbx_description
1 polymer ?
#
loop_
_entity_poly.entity_id
_entity_poly.type
_entity_poly.pdbx_seq_one_letter_code
_entity_poly.pdbx_strand_id
1 'polypeptide(L)'
;MVFMSHAIEIEAVSKRYGQLQALDKVSFAVEPGEFFALLGPNGAGKTTLISALAGLARPDSGSIRVMGRDVVRDFREARRALGVVPQELVFDPFLSVRETLRFQSGYFGLSRNEAWIDELLFKLGLADKADSNMRALSGGMKRRVMVAQALVHRPPVVVLDEPTAGVDVELRQSLWTFVQELNRAGTTIVLTTHYLEEAEALCGRIAMLKKGRLLALENKDKLLAHSARREVAVKLSGPLPASLAPRKLRDDDGRAVLQLADLSELEGVLAELRQAGVEVRELNVVEADLESVFVKMMNGARHDRLPHPVQEGAGALLESGVPDHRRAGADRADVPADLRPRAVQACRGLSRRRLHRLPDSGPGDDVDGAERLRQQLQQPDPVQDHRQYRVPAVAAADRGRVLLRLPAGRRGARPGGRRGVIAVTAWFGLPLPASRCGRWFSPCSAAACWARWV
;
A
#
# COMPACT_ATOMS: atom_id res chain seq x y z
N MET A 1 27.84 2.76 25.91
CA MET A 1 26.95 1.87 25.14
C MET A 1 25.97 2.75 24.39
N VAL A 2 26.18 2.95 23.08
CA VAL A 2 25.15 3.59 22.25
C VAL A 2 24.09 2.53 22.03
N PHE A 3 22.91 2.68 22.65
CA PHE A 3 21.76 1.83 22.35
C PHE A 3 21.52 1.93 20.84
N MET A 4 21.74 0.85 20.09
CA MET A 4 21.34 0.80 18.70
C MET A 4 19.82 0.76 18.68
N SER A 5 19.20 1.92 18.47
CA SER A 5 17.76 2.01 18.27
C SER A 5 17.39 1.39 16.93
N HIS A 6 16.44 0.46 16.93
CA HIS A 6 15.86 -0.08 15.70
C HIS A 6 15.36 1.05 14.78
N ALA A 7 15.37 0.81 13.47
CA ALA A 7 14.82 1.76 12.51
C ALA A 7 13.31 1.92 12.66
N ILE A 8 12.61 0.81 12.88
CA ILE A 8 11.20 0.77 13.25
C ILE A 8 11.03 -0.18 14.43
N GLU A 9 10.28 0.25 15.44
CA GLU A 9 9.90 -0.57 16.59
C GLU A 9 8.39 -0.50 16.76
N ILE A 10 7.74 -1.67 16.80
CA ILE A 10 6.30 -1.83 16.97
C ILE A 10 6.08 -2.72 18.18
N GLU A 11 5.41 -2.19 19.20
CA GLU A 11 5.17 -2.87 20.48
C GLU A 11 3.67 -3.01 20.74
N ALA A 12 3.17 -4.24 20.64
CA ALA A 12 1.80 -4.65 20.98
C ALA A 12 0.69 -3.77 20.38
N VAL A 13 0.90 -3.28 19.16
CA VAL A 13 0.02 -2.31 18.51
C VAL A 13 -1.32 -2.95 18.17
N SER A 14 -2.39 -2.28 18.59
CA SER A 14 -3.76 -2.67 18.27
C SER A 14 -4.54 -1.51 17.67
N LYS A 15 -5.40 -1.82 16.70
CA LYS A 15 -6.28 -0.86 16.05
C LYS A 15 -7.61 -1.49 15.68
N ARG A 16 -8.69 -0.79 16.02
CA ARG A 16 -10.08 -1.14 15.77
C ARG A 16 -10.79 -0.02 15.03
N TYR A 17 -11.62 -0.39 14.07
CA TYR A 17 -12.55 0.49 13.36
C TYR A 17 -13.97 -0.04 13.57
N GLY A 18 -14.71 0.56 14.50
CA GLY A 18 -16.01 0.04 14.93
C GLY A 18 -15.90 -1.39 15.48
N GLN A 19 -16.47 -2.37 14.78
CA GLN A 19 -16.39 -3.78 15.17
C GLN A 19 -15.19 -4.52 14.55
N LEU A 20 -14.53 -3.94 13.55
CA LEU A 20 -13.41 -4.56 12.86
C LEU A 20 -12.11 -4.36 13.64
N GLN A 21 -11.50 -5.44 14.13
CA GLN A 21 -10.14 -5.43 14.66
C GLN A 21 -9.14 -5.50 13.48
N ALA A 22 -8.56 -4.37 13.10
CA ALA A 22 -7.63 -4.26 11.98
C ALA A 22 -6.19 -4.66 12.34
N LEU A 23 -5.76 -4.38 13.58
CA LEU A 23 -4.47 -4.82 14.14
C LEU A 23 -4.69 -5.33 15.56
N ASP A 24 -4.09 -6.44 15.94
CA ASP A 24 -4.27 -7.08 17.25
C ASP A 24 -2.91 -7.48 17.82
N LYS A 25 -2.40 -6.65 18.75
CA LYS A 25 -1.14 -6.82 19.47
C LYS A 25 0.05 -7.18 18.57
N VAL A 26 0.19 -6.47 17.45
CA VAL A 26 1.31 -6.66 16.53
C VAL A 26 2.60 -6.15 17.18
N SER A 27 3.63 -6.99 17.22
CA SER A 27 4.95 -6.62 17.74
C SER A 27 6.06 -7.11 16.82
N PHE A 28 6.95 -6.22 16.40
CA PHE A 28 8.22 -6.56 15.72
C PHE A 28 9.12 -5.32 15.65
N ALA A 29 10.39 -5.53 15.31
CA ALA A 29 11.35 -4.48 15.06
C ALA A 29 12.04 -4.68 13.70
N VAL A 30 12.45 -3.58 13.05
CA VAL A 30 13.21 -3.56 11.79
C VAL A 30 14.57 -2.92 12.07
N GLU A 31 15.63 -3.58 11.64
CA GLU A 31 16.99 -3.10 11.89
C GLU A 31 17.38 -1.96 10.92
N PRO A 32 18.27 -1.04 11.34
CA PRO A 32 18.80 -0.03 10.44
C PRO A 32 19.52 -0.64 9.22
N GLY A 33 19.20 -0.14 8.03
CA GLY A 33 19.76 -0.61 6.77
C GLY A 33 19.15 -1.92 6.26
N GLU A 34 18.13 -2.45 6.94
CA GLU A 34 17.45 -3.67 6.51
C GLU A 34 16.56 -3.44 5.28
N PHE A 35 16.52 -4.43 4.39
CA PHE A 35 15.48 -4.54 3.36
C PHE A 35 14.46 -5.59 3.83
N PHE A 36 13.32 -5.10 4.33
CA PHE A 36 12.32 -5.85 5.07
C PHE A 36 11.00 -5.96 4.29
N ALA A 37 10.41 -7.14 4.22
CA ALA A 37 9.09 -7.34 3.62
C ALA A 37 7.98 -7.43 4.67
N LEU A 38 6.88 -6.70 4.46
CA LEU A 38 5.62 -6.87 5.17
C LEU A 38 4.57 -7.44 4.21
N LEU A 39 4.31 -8.74 4.34
CA LEU A 39 3.45 -9.50 3.44
C LEU A 39 2.16 -9.92 4.14
N GLY A 40 1.14 -10.22 3.36
CA GLY A 40 -0.15 -10.66 3.88
C GLY A 40 -1.26 -10.46 2.85
N PRO A 41 -2.36 -11.24 2.92
CA PRO A 41 -3.48 -11.08 2.00
C PRO A 41 -4.16 -9.71 2.15
N ASN A 42 -5.07 -9.40 1.23
CA ASN A 42 -5.91 -8.22 1.35
C ASN A 42 -6.74 -8.28 2.64
N GLY A 43 -6.82 -7.15 3.35
CA GLY A 43 -7.46 -7.09 4.66
C GLY A 43 -6.63 -7.68 5.81
N ALA A 44 -5.36 -8.05 5.61
CA ALA A 44 -4.50 -8.52 6.69
C ALA A 44 -4.13 -7.45 7.73
N GLY A 45 -4.28 -6.16 7.40
CA GLY A 45 -3.92 -5.04 8.27
C GLY A 45 -2.67 -4.26 7.85
N LYS A 46 -2.03 -4.60 6.71
CA LYS A 46 -0.79 -3.96 6.22
C LYS A 46 -0.91 -2.44 6.10
N THR A 47 -1.90 -1.97 5.33
CA THR A 47 -2.17 -0.54 5.12
C THR A 47 -2.53 0.18 6.42
N THR A 48 -3.24 -0.48 7.35
CA THR A 48 -3.53 0.08 8.67
C THR A 48 -2.25 0.26 9.49
N LEU A 49 -1.35 -0.72 9.45
CA LEU A 49 -0.06 -0.64 10.14
C LEU A 49 0.83 0.47 9.56
N ILE A 50 0.91 0.55 8.23
CA ILE A 50 1.65 1.62 7.53
C ILE A 50 1.04 2.99 7.84
N SER A 51 -0.29 3.09 7.86
CA SER A 51 -0.98 4.33 8.25
C SER A 51 -0.68 4.72 9.70
N ALA A 52 -0.58 3.75 10.60
CA ALA A 52 -0.20 3.99 11.98
C ALA A 52 1.27 4.45 12.11
N LEU A 53 2.17 3.81 11.36
CA LEU A 53 3.58 4.17 11.27
C LEU A 53 3.80 5.58 10.71
N ALA A 54 3.02 5.97 9.69
CA ALA A 54 3.03 7.31 9.11
C ALA A 54 2.37 8.38 10.01
N GLY A 55 1.72 7.96 11.11
CA GLY A 55 0.95 8.84 11.98
C GLY A 55 -0.32 9.40 11.30
N LEU A 56 -0.86 8.69 10.31
CA LEU A 56 -2.16 8.96 9.67
C LEU A 56 -3.32 8.27 10.40
N ALA A 57 -3.04 7.17 11.09
CA ALA A 57 -3.97 6.49 11.99
C ALA A 57 -3.37 6.43 13.40
N ARG A 58 -4.16 6.77 14.43
CA ARG A 58 -3.69 6.63 15.81
C ARG A 58 -3.95 5.20 16.32
N PRO A 59 -2.94 4.46 16.82
CA PRO A 59 -3.17 3.19 17.51
C PRO A 59 -4.14 3.35 18.68
N ASP A 60 -4.92 2.31 18.99
CA ASP A 60 -5.77 2.30 20.18
C ASP A 60 -4.99 1.87 21.42
N SER A 61 -3.98 1.02 21.24
CA SER A 61 -3.00 0.64 22.26
C SER A 61 -1.67 0.23 21.62
N GLY A 62 -0.64 0.10 22.45
CA GLY A 62 0.74 -0.15 22.01
C GLY A 62 1.48 1.12 21.60
N SER A 63 2.71 0.96 21.13
CA SER A 63 3.56 2.07 20.67
C SER A 63 4.25 1.73 19.36
N ILE A 64 4.51 2.76 18.56
CA ILE A 64 5.32 2.68 17.35
C ILE A 64 6.39 3.75 17.45
N ARG A 65 7.63 3.38 17.16
CA ARG A 65 8.76 4.31 17.09
C ARG A 65 9.48 4.18 15.76
N VAL A 66 9.92 5.31 15.23
CA VAL A 66 10.77 5.39 14.04
C VAL A 66 12.05 6.10 14.42
N MET A 67 13.20 5.45 14.24
CA MET A 67 14.50 5.97 14.67
C MET A 67 14.50 6.44 16.14
N GLY A 68 13.85 5.65 17.01
CA GLY A 68 13.68 5.94 18.43
C GLY A 68 12.67 7.06 18.77
N ARG A 69 11.93 7.61 17.80
CA ARG A 69 10.92 8.67 17.99
C ARG A 69 9.52 8.10 17.97
N ASP A 70 8.71 8.38 19.00
CA ASP A 70 7.33 7.91 19.06
C ASP A 70 6.47 8.62 17.99
N VAL A 71 5.73 7.86 17.18
CA VAL A 71 4.96 8.42 16.05
C VAL A 71 3.78 9.29 16.48
N VAL A 72 3.34 9.19 17.74
CA VAL A 72 2.24 9.97 18.32
C VAL A 72 2.77 11.16 19.11
N ARG A 73 3.74 10.94 20.01
CA ARG A 73 4.30 11.98 20.90
C ARG A 73 5.30 12.88 20.18
N ASP A 74 6.18 12.29 19.37
CA ASP A 74 7.28 12.94 18.65
C ASP A 74 7.03 12.96 17.13
N PHE A 75 5.75 13.14 16.74
CA PHE A 75 5.28 12.91 15.38
C PHE A 75 6.05 13.70 14.30
N ARG A 76 6.59 14.88 14.61
CA ARG A 76 7.33 15.71 13.64
C ARG A 76 8.67 15.08 13.32
N GLU A 77 9.40 14.67 14.36
CA GLU A 77 10.70 14.02 14.26
C GLU A 77 10.55 12.64 13.59
N ALA A 78 9.53 11.87 13.97
CA ALA A 78 9.23 10.58 13.34
C ALA A 78 8.94 10.74 11.84
N ARG A 79 8.10 11.71 11.45
CA ARG A 79 7.79 11.98 10.02
C ARG A 79 8.97 12.51 9.23
N ARG A 80 9.88 13.28 9.84
CA ARG A 80 11.15 13.68 9.18
C ARG A 80 12.05 12.48 8.89
N ALA A 81 11.98 11.44 9.71
CA ALA A 81 12.76 10.23 9.54
C ALA A 81 12.14 9.20 8.58
N LEU A 82 10.91 9.43 8.13
CA LEU A 82 10.10 8.47 7.38
C LEU A 82 9.67 9.00 6.01
N GLY A 83 9.94 8.25 4.94
CA GLY A 83 9.31 8.41 3.64
C GLY A 83 8.25 7.31 3.44
N VAL A 84 7.06 7.67 2.95
CA VAL A 84 6.00 6.69 2.67
C VAL A 84 5.49 6.89 1.26
N VAL A 85 5.55 5.82 0.45
CA VAL A 85 4.91 5.75 -0.86
C VAL A 85 3.59 5.01 -0.69
N PRO A 86 2.44 5.68 -0.84
CA PRO A 86 1.14 5.04 -0.65
C PRO A 86 0.72 4.19 -1.87
N GLN A 87 -0.17 3.23 -1.62
CA GLN A 87 -0.80 2.39 -2.66
C GLN A 87 -1.71 3.20 -3.60
N GLU A 88 -2.40 4.23 -3.11
CA GLU A 88 -3.26 5.08 -3.94
C GLU A 88 -2.47 6.23 -4.59
N LEU A 89 -2.83 6.57 -5.83
CA LEU A 89 -2.24 7.69 -6.54
C LEU A 89 -2.78 9.02 -6.02
N VAL A 90 -2.03 9.67 -5.14
CA VAL A 90 -2.36 11.00 -4.60
C VAL A 90 -1.43 12.03 -5.26
N PHE A 91 -1.99 13.01 -5.96
CA PHE A 91 -1.20 14.07 -6.60
C PHE A 91 -1.95 15.41 -6.66
N ASP A 92 -1.19 16.51 -6.69
CA ASP A 92 -1.71 17.85 -6.96
C ASP A 92 -1.85 18.06 -8.48
N PRO A 93 -3.02 18.42 -9.01
CA PRO A 93 -3.24 18.57 -10.45
C PRO A 93 -2.73 19.90 -11.03
N PHE A 94 -2.31 20.85 -10.22
CA PHE A 94 -1.92 22.19 -10.67
C PHE A 94 -0.42 22.35 -10.83
N LEU A 95 0.36 21.67 -9.99
CA LEU A 95 1.82 21.77 -10.01
C LEU A 95 2.45 20.92 -11.11
N SER A 96 3.60 21.37 -11.61
CA SER A 96 4.55 20.53 -12.34
C SER A 96 5.22 19.51 -11.41
N VAL A 97 5.89 18.51 -11.99
CA VAL A 97 6.64 17.51 -11.23
C VAL A 97 7.70 18.19 -10.34
N ARG A 98 8.51 19.08 -10.92
CA ARG A 98 9.58 19.78 -10.20
C ARG A 98 9.02 20.67 -9.10
N GLU A 99 7.96 21.43 -9.37
CA GLU A 99 7.31 22.27 -8.35
C GLU A 99 6.76 21.43 -7.20
N THR A 100 6.18 20.26 -7.49
CA THR A 100 5.70 19.32 -6.47
C THR A 100 6.85 18.86 -5.56
N LEU A 101 8.00 18.50 -6.12
CA LEU A 101 9.18 18.09 -5.35
C LEU A 101 9.78 19.24 -4.54
N ARG A 102 9.85 20.44 -5.12
CA ARG A 102 10.28 21.66 -4.41
C ARG A 102 9.36 21.98 -3.23
N PHE A 103 8.05 21.88 -3.45
CA PHE A 103 7.06 22.14 -2.41
C PHE A 103 7.18 21.14 -1.25
N GLN A 104 7.29 19.85 -1.57
CA GLN A 104 7.51 18.80 -0.58
C GLN A 104 8.83 18.99 0.18
N SER A 105 9.93 19.29 -0.53
CA SER A 105 11.23 19.64 0.06
C SER A 105 11.11 20.80 1.05
N GLY A 106 10.36 21.85 0.68
CA GLY A 106 10.09 23.01 1.54
C GLY A 106 9.32 22.64 2.81
N TYR A 107 8.37 21.70 2.74
CA TYR A 107 7.62 21.20 3.91
C TYR A 107 8.54 20.57 4.97
N PHE A 108 9.64 19.94 4.52
CA PHE A 108 10.67 19.39 5.39
C PHE A 108 11.78 20.40 5.76
N GLY A 109 11.67 21.67 5.35
CA GLY A 109 12.62 22.73 5.66
C GLY A 109 13.87 22.74 4.79
N LEU A 110 13.85 22.07 3.63
CA LEU A 110 14.98 21.95 2.72
C LEU A 110 14.85 22.94 1.55
N SER A 111 15.67 24.00 1.56
CA SER A 111 15.60 25.11 0.59
C SER A 111 16.61 25.05 -0.55
N ARG A 112 17.66 24.23 -0.44
CA ARG A 112 18.75 24.08 -1.44
C ARG A 112 18.88 22.64 -1.91
N ASN A 113 17.76 22.06 -2.32
CA ASN A 113 17.65 20.63 -2.63
C ASN A 113 17.57 20.33 -4.14
N GLU A 114 17.82 21.32 -5.01
CA GLU A 114 17.67 21.17 -6.46
C GLU A 114 18.53 20.06 -7.04
N ALA A 115 19.81 19.97 -6.64
CA ALA A 115 20.70 18.90 -7.13
C ALA A 115 20.17 17.50 -6.80
N TRP A 116 19.56 17.34 -5.63
CA TRP A 116 18.91 16.08 -5.25
C TRP A 116 17.64 15.82 -6.03
N ILE A 117 16.83 16.86 -6.25
CA ILE A 117 15.62 16.78 -7.07
C ILE A 117 15.98 16.35 -8.50
N ASP A 118 17.04 16.93 -9.09
CA ASP A 118 17.54 16.55 -10.41
C ASP A 118 18.01 15.10 -10.45
N GLU A 119 18.74 14.66 -9.42
CA GLU A 119 19.19 13.27 -9.29
C GLU A 119 17.99 12.30 -9.18
N LEU A 120 16.99 12.62 -8.36
CA LEU A 120 15.75 11.84 -8.24
C LEU A 120 15.01 11.73 -9.57
N LEU A 121 14.85 12.86 -10.27
CA LEU A 121 14.20 12.90 -11.58
C LEU A 121 14.95 12.09 -12.62
N PHE A 122 16.28 12.11 -12.60
CA PHE A 122 17.10 11.31 -13.49
C PHE A 122 16.98 9.81 -13.18
N LYS A 123 17.22 9.41 -11.92
CA LYS A 123 17.17 8.01 -11.46
C LYS A 123 15.80 7.35 -11.65
N LEU A 124 14.73 8.14 -11.59
CA LEU A 124 13.36 7.66 -11.79
C LEU A 124 12.87 7.83 -13.24
N GLY A 125 13.70 8.29 -14.17
CA GLY A 125 13.32 8.46 -15.58
C GLY A 125 12.18 9.45 -15.78
N LEU A 126 12.24 10.59 -15.08
CA LEU A 126 11.28 11.69 -15.09
C LEU A 126 11.90 13.04 -15.51
N ALA A 127 13.19 13.07 -15.85
CA ALA A 127 13.91 14.31 -16.18
C ALA A 127 13.28 15.09 -17.35
N ASP A 128 12.83 14.40 -18.40
CA ASP A 128 12.14 14.99 -19.56
C ASP A 128 10.71 15.48 -19.25
N LYS A 129 10.17 15.09 -18.09
CA LYS A 129 8.84 15.47 -17.59
C LYS A 129 8.90 16.42 -16.39
N ALA A 130 10.08 16.91 -16.02
CA ALA A 130 10.27 17.75 -14.84
C ALA A 130 9.32 18.96 -14.80
N ASP A 131 9.13 19.62 -15.93
CA ASP A 131 8.28 20.82 -16.05
C ASP A 131 6.86 20.50 -16.58
N SER A 132 6.54 19.22 -16.76
CA SER A 132 5.20 18.78 -17.15
C SER A 132 4.24 18.83 -15.96
N ASN A 133 3.00 19.25 -16.22
CA ASN A 133 1.95 19.21 -15.21
C ASN A 133 1.57 17.76 -14.85
N MET A 134 1.32 17.50 -13.56
CA MET A 134 0.97 16.15 -13.07
C MET A 134 -0.23 15.51 -13.78
N ARG A 135 -1.21 16.28 -14.30
CA ARG A 135 -2.35 15.74 -15.05
C ARG A 135 -1.97 15.08 -16.36
N ALA A 136 -0.90 15.56 -17.01
CA ALA A 136 -0.44 15.05 -18.30
C ALA A 136 0.34 13.72 -18.19
N LEU A 137 0.65 13.29 -16.96
CA LEU A 137 1.43 12.08 -16.71
C LEU A 137 0.56 10.82 -16.75
N SER A 138 1.15 9.72 -17.26
CA SER A 138 0.57 8.38 -17.13
C SER A 138 0.52 7.93 -15.66
N GLY A 139 -0.25 6.88 -15.36
CA GLY A 139 -0.33 6.32 -14.01
C GLY A 139 1.05 5.90 -13.46
N GLY A 140 1.84 5.19 -14.28
CA GLY A 140 3.21 4.79 -13.90
C GLY A 140 4.17 5.97 -13.72
N MET A 141 4.01 7.06 -14.47
CA MET A 141 4.77 8.30 -14.23
C MET A 141 4.38 8.93 -12.90
N LYS A 142 3.08 9.04 -12.59
CA LYS A 142 2.59 9.56 -11.30
C LYS A 142 3.11 8.73 -10.12
N ARG A 143 3.11 7.39 -10.24
CA ARG A 143 3.67 6.48 -9.23
C ARG A 143 5.13 6.81 -8.93
N ARG A 144 5.95 7.01 -9.97
CA ARG A 144 7.37 7.40 -9.81
C ARG A 144 7.54 8.78 -9.20
N VAL A 145 6.65 9.73 -9.50
CA VAL A 145 6.67 11.03 -8.79
C VAL A 145 6.37 10.85 -7.31
N MET A 146 5.43 9.97 -6.92
CA MET A 146 5.18 9.69 -5.49
C MET A 146 6.40 9.08 -4.80
N VAL A 147 7.14 8.19 -5.48
CA VAL A 147 8.43 7.69 -4.98
C VAL A 147 9.40 8.84 -4.77
N ALA A 148 9.55 9.74 -5.75
CA ALA A 148 10.40 10.92 -5.61
C ALA A 148 9.97 11.82 -4.43
N GLN A 149 8.67 12.04 -4.23
CA GLN A 149 8.14 12.83 -3.12
C GLN A 149 8.45 12.21 -1.75
N ALA A 150 8.40 10.88 -1.63
CA ALA A 150 8.74 10.18 -0.40
C ALA A 150 10.24 10.24 -0.08
N LEU A 151 11.09 10.45 -1.08
CA LEU A 151 12.56 10.44 -0.97
C LEU A 151 13.19 11.84 -0.97
N VAL A 152 12.42 12.88 -1.30
CA VAL A 152 12.96 14.24 -1.49
C VAL A 152 13.64 14.78 -0.24
N HIS A 153 13.18 14.38 0.96
CA HIS A 153 13.78 14.79 2.23
C HIS A 153 14.84 13.84 2.78
N ARG A 154 15.30 12.87 1.97
CA ARG A 154 16.36 11.91 2.31
C ARG A 154 16.12 11.17 3.64
N PRO A 155 14.94 10.54 3.83
CA PRO A 155 14.65 9.85 5.07
C PRO A 155 15.52 8.59 5.25
N PRO A 156 15.97 8.27 6.48
CA PRO A 156 16.69 7.03 6.79
C PRO A 156 15.79 5.79 6.72
N VAL A 157 14.46 5.95 6.72
CA VAL A 157 13.48 4.86 6.64
C VAL A 157 12.48 5.16 5.53
N VAL A 158 12.26 4.21 4.63
CA VAL A 158 11.31 4.32 3.52
C VAL A 158 10.36 3.13 3.53
N VAL A 159 9.06 3.42 3.44
CA VAL A 159 8.00 2.42 3.27
C VAL A 159 7.45 2.52 1.86
N LEU A 160 7.48 1.42 1.13
CA LEU A 160 6.99 1.29 -0.23
C LEU A 160 5.75 0.40 -0.22
N ASP A 161 4.56 1.02 -0.33
CA ASP A 161 3.29 0.29 -0.34
C ASP A 161 2.85 -0.01 -1.78
N GLU A 162 3.09 -1.25 -2.23
CA GLU A 162 2.84 -1.71 -3.61
C GLU A 162 3.39 -0.77 -4.70
N PRO A 163 4.70 -0.43 -4.67
CA PRO A 163 5.26 0.64 -5.49
C PRO A 163 5.26 0.33 -7.00
N THR A 164 5.20 -0.95 -7.38
CA THR A 164 5.29 -1.44 -8.77
C THR A 164 3.94 -1.73 -9.40
N ALA A 165 2.84 -1.57 -8.66
CA ALA A 165 1.50 -1.79 -9.19
C ALA A 165 1.20 -0.82 -10.36
N GLY A 166 0.97 -1.39 -11.55
CA GLY A 166 0.67 -0.64 -12.77
C GLY A 166 1.89 0.01 -13.44
N VAL A 167 3.11 -0.43 -13.12
CA VAL A 167 4.37 0.04 -13.73
C VAL A 167 4.86 -0.98 -14.75
N ASP A 168 5.35 -0.49 -15.90
CA ASP A 168 5.95 -1.32 -16.94
C ASP A 168 7.24 -2.04 -16.46
N VAL A 169 7.58 -3.15 -17.09
CA VAL A 169 8.69 -4.04 -16.70
C VAL A 169 10.04 -3.31 -16.64
N GLU A 170 10.37 -2.49 -17.65
CA GLU A 170 11.67 -1.80 -17.71
C GLU A 170 11.79 -0.77 -16.56
N LEU A 171 10.71 -0.03 -16.33
CA LEU A 171 10.66 0.99 -15.29
C LEU A 171 10.67 0.40 -13.88
N ARG A 172 10.07 -0.78 -13.70
CA ARG A 172 10.15 -1.56 -12.47
C ARG A 172 11.60 -1.90 -12.13
N GLN A 173 12.38 -2.36 -13.10
CA GLN A 173 13.80 -2.69 -12.89
C GLN A 173 14.63 -1.45 -12.50
N SER A 174 14.39 -0.31 -13.15
CA SER A 174 15.07 0.95 -12.81
C SER A 174 14.74 1.40 -11.39
N LEU A 175 13.46 1.30 -10.98
CA LEU A 175 13.04 1.61 -9.61
C LEU A 175 13.76 0.72 -8.59
N TRP A 176 13.80 -0.59 -8.83
CA TRP A 176 14.46 -1.52 -7.91
C TRP A 176 15.96 -1.32 -7.82
N THR A 177 16.62 -1.04 -8.95
CA THR A 177 18.04 -0.67 -8.97
C THR A 177 18.28 0.54 -8.06
N PHE A 178 17.46 1.58 -8.19
CA PHE A 178 17.59 2.78 -7.36
C PHE A 178 17.30 2.52 -5.87
N VAL A 179 16.25 1.76 -5.54
CA VAL A 179 15.94 1.42 -4.15
C VAL A 179 17.04 0.57 -3.51
N GLN A 180 17.65 -0.35 -4.27
CA GLN A 180 18.82 -1.12 -3.81
C GLN A 180 20.04 -0.23 -3.56
N GLU A 181 20.30 0.76 -4.43
CA GLU A 181 21.36 1.75 -4.19
C GLU A 181 21.12 2.53 -2.89
N LEU A 182 19.89 2.97 -2.63
CA LEU A 182 19.52 3.66 -1.38
C LEU A 182 19.73 2.76 -0.15
N ASN A 183 19.36 1.48 -0.26
CA ASN A 183 19.54 0.52 0.81
C ASN A 183 21.03 0.24 1.09
N ARG A 184 21.84 0.05 0.04
CA ARG A 184 23.31 -0.08 0.17
C ARG A 184 23.97 1.15 0.78
N ALA A 185 23.38 2.33 0.60
CA ALA A 185 23.80 3.57 1.25
C ALA A 185 23.34 3.69 2.73
N GLY A 186 22.62 2.69 3.26
CA GLY A 186 22.19 2.60 4.66
C GLY A 186 20.72 2.94 4.92
N THR A 187 19.93 3.24 3.88
CA THR A 187 18.48 3.47 4.04
C THR A 187 17.77 2.17 4.40
N THR A 188 16.91 2.20 5.41
CA THR A 188 16.04 1.06 5.77
C THR A 188 14.83 1.06 4.85
N ILE A 189 14.53 -0.06 4.20
CA ILE A 189 13.42 -0.20 3.27
C ILE A 189 12.41 -1.20 3.82
N VAL A 190 11.14 -0.79 3.92
CA VAL A 190 10.00 -1.68 4.17
C VAL A 190 9.18 -1.78 2.90
N LEU A 191 9.03 -2.99 2.38
CA LEU A 191 8.27 -3.27 1.17
C LEU A 191 6.99 -4.03 1.50
N THR A 192 5.85 -3.55 0.98
CA THR A 192 4.68 -4.40 0.76
C THR A 192 4.52 -4.61 -0.74
N THR A 193 4.21 -5.84 -1.12
CA THR A 193 3.97 -6.19 -2.51
C THR A 193 3.05 -7.40 -2.57
N HIS A 194 2.30 -7.49 -3.67
CA HIS A 194 1.59 -8.71 -4.07
C HIS A 194 2.41 -9.57 -5.02
N TYR A 195 3.53 -9.06 -5.54
CA TYR A 195 4.52 -9.79 -6.32
C TYR A 195 5.56 -10.40 -5.37
N LEU A 196 5.31 -11.62 -4.92
CA LEU A 196 6.15 -12.28 -3.91
C LEU A 196 7.59 -12.48 -4.40
N GLU A 197 7.80 -12.59 -5.70
CA GLU A 197 9.11 -12.63 -6.34
C GLU A 197 9.95 -11.36 -6.06
N GLU A 198 9.32 -10.20 -5.89
CA GLU A 198 10.02 -8.95 -5.56
C GLU A 198 10.53 -9.01 -4.11
N ALA A 199 9.70 -9.50 -3.18
CA ALA A 199 10.12 -9.68 -1.80
C ALA A 199 11.20 -10.75 -1.69
N GLU A 200 11.10 -11.84 -2.46
CA GLU A 200 12.09 -12.90 -2.51
C GLU A 200 13.44 -12.41 -3.06
N ALA A 201 13.42 -11.61 -4.13
CA ALA A 201 14.64 -11.09 -4.72
C ALA A 201 15.34 -10.03 -3.85
N LEU A 202 14.57 -9.20 -3.14
CA LEU A 202 15.09 -7.98 -2.50
C LEU A 202 15.24 -8.08 -0.98
N CYS A 203 14.36 -8.81 -0.30
CA CYS A 203 14.25 -8.74 1.16
C CYS A 203 15.04 -9.86 1.84
N GLY A 204 15.70 -9.52 2.95
CA GLY A 204 16.42 -10.49 3.79
C GLY A 204 15.53 -11.11 4.86
N ARG A 205 14.56 -10.35 5.36
CA ARG A 205 13.64 -10.76 6.42
C ARG A 205 12.22 -10.37 6.08
N ILE A 206 11.28 -11.21 6.50
CA ILE A 206 9.89 -11.15 6.06
C ILE A 206 8.98 -11.30 7.28
N ALA A 207 8.06 -10.36 7.45
CA ALA A 207 6.92 -10.47 8.32
C ALA A 207 5.67 -10.84 7.52
N MET A 208 4.94 -11.85 7.97
CA MET A 208 3.64 -12.23 7.41
C MET A 208 2.52 -11.85 8.36
N LEU A 209 1.59 -11.02 7.89
CA LEU A 209 0.44 -10.54 8.62
C LEU A 209 -0.83 -11.25 8.15
N LYS A 210 -1.71 -11.63 9.08
CA LYS A 210 -3.00 -12.27 8.79
C LYS A 210 -4.03 -11.84 9.82
N LYS A 211 -5.16 -11.29 9.37
CA LYS A 211 -6.26 -10.82 10.22
C LYS A 211 -5.78 -9.94 11.39
N GLY A 212 -4.88 -8.99 11.09
CA GLY A 212 -4.35 -8.04 12.07
C GLY A 212 -3.29 -8.60 13.01
N ARG A 213 -2.85 -9.86 12.85
CA ARG A 213 -1.84 -10.50 13.71
C ARG A 213 -0.60 -10.88 12.92
N LEU A 214 0.56 -10.83 13.57
CA LEU A 214 1.81 -11.35 13.04
C LEU A 214 1.78 -12.88 13.10
N LEU A 215 1.84 -13.52 11.94
CA LEU A 215 1.83 -14.97 11.79
C LEU A 215 3.25 -15.55 11.80
N ALA A 216 4.17 -14.88 11.12
CA ALA A 216 5.58 -15.28 11.04
C ALA A 216 6.46 -14.02 10.91
N LEU A 217 7.68 -14.10 11.44
CA LEU A 217 8.74 -13.11 11.29
C LEU A 217 10.07 -13.84 11.26
N GLU A 218 10.64 -14.01 10.07
CA GLU A 218 11.83 -14.84 9.87
C GLU A 218 12.69 -14.33 8.72
N ASN A 219 13.94 -14.76 8.69
CA ASN A 219 14.81 -14.58 7.53
C ASN A 219 14.24 -15.37 6.34
N LYS A 220 14.32 -14.80 5.14
CA LYS A 220 13.82 -15.40 3.90
C LYS A 220 14.34 -16.84 3.72
N ASP A 221 15.64 -17.06 3.90
CA ASP A 221 16.26 -18.38 3.70
C ASP A 221 15.67 -19.45 4.63
N LYS A 222 15.32 -19.06 5.86
CA LYS A 222 14.62 -19.96 6.79
C LYS A 222 13.21 -20.24 6.32
N LEU A 223 12.46 -19.23 5.89
CA LEU A 223 11.11 -19.41 5.35
C LEU A 223 11.08 -20.36 4.14
N LEU A 224 12.01 -20.18 3.20
CA LEU A 224 12.15 -21.05 2.03
C LEU A 224 12.53 -22.49 2.43
N ALA A 225 13.39 -22.66 3.44
CA ALA A 225 13.73 -23.99 3.97
C ALA A 225 12.51 -24.75 4.54
N HIS A 226 11.51 -24.07 5.11
CA HIS A 226 10.27 -24.70 5.60
C HIS A 226 9.35 -25.23 4.48
N SER A 227 9.60 -24.84 3.23
CA SER A 227 8.90 -25.33 2.04
C SER A 227 9.78 -26.20 1.13
N ALA A 228 10.96 -26.62 1.61
CA ALA A 228 11.93 -27.41 0.86
C ALA A 228 11.50 -28.87 0.61
N ARG A 229 10.27 -29.10 0.16
CA ARG A 229 9.97 -30.31 -0.61
C ARG A 229 10.72 -30.16 -1.93
N ARG A 230 11.60 -31.10 -2.24
CA ARG A 230 12.25 -31.14 -3.55
C ARG A 230 11.22 -31.68 -4.52
N GLU A 231 10.68 -30.82 -5.35
CA GLU A 231 9.64 -31.21 -6.31
C GLU A 231 10.25 -31.25 -7.72
N VAL A 232 9.80 -32.20 -8.55
CA VAL A 232 10.18 -32.25 -9.96
C VAL A 232 8.91 -32.30 -10.81
N ALA A 233 8.80 -31.37 -11.75
CA ALA A 233 7.74 -31.35 -12.74
C ALA A 233 8.22 -32.05 -14.01
N VAL A 234 7.56 -33.14 -14.38
CA VAL A 234 7.89 -33.93 -15.57
C VAL A 234 6.73 -33.96 -16.56
N LYS A 235 7.03 -33.71 -17.82
CA LYS A 235 6.09 -33.89 -18.94
C LYS A 235 6.39 -35.21 -19.62
N LEU A 236 5.42 -36.10 -19.62
CA LEU A 236 5.59 -37.49 -20.06
C LEU A 236 4.93 -37.71 -21.42
N SER A 237 5.46 -38.64 -22.22
CA SER A 237 4.82 -39.07 -23.48
C SER A 237 3.62 -39.99 -23.27
N GLY A 238 3.49 -40.57 -22.07
CA GLY A 238 2.41 -41.46 -21.65
C GLY A 238 2.01 -41.22 -20.19
N PRO A 239 1.10 -42.05 -19.64
CA PRO A 239 0.65 -41.90 -18.27
C PRO A 239 1.78 -42.15 -17.27
N LEU A 240 1.70 -41.51 -16.11
CA LEU A 240 2.64 -41.76 -15.01
C LEU A 240 2.52 -43.24 -14.56
N PRO A 241 3.62 -43.99 -14.46
CA PRO A 241 3.60 -45.37 -13.96
C PRO A 241 2.99 -45.47 -12.56
N ALA A 242 2.27 -46.57 -12.29
CA ALA A 242 1.61 -46.77 -11.00
C ALA A 242 2.59 -46.80 -9.81
N SER A 243 3.85 -47.17 -10.02
CA SER A 243 4.91 -47.14 -9.00
C SER A 243 5.23 -45.72 -8.51
N LEU A 244 5.11 -44.72 -9.40
CA LEU A 244 5.39 -43.31 -9.11
C LEU A 244 4.14 -42.52 -8.69
N ALA A 245 2.94 -43.11 -8.82
CA ALA A 245 1.70 -42.47 -8.40
C ALA A 245 1.69 -41.98 -6.93
N PRO A 246 2.27 -42.70 -5.94
CA PRO A 246 2.33 -42.22 -4.55
C PRO A 246 3.18 -40.96 -4.36
N ARG A 247 4.13 -40.71 -5.27
CA ARG A 247 4.99 -39.52 -5.24
C ARG A 247 4.32 -38.31 -5.89
N LYS A 248 3.22 -38.48 -6.63
CA LYS A 248 2.55 -37.40 -7.34
C LYS A 248 1.79 -36.50 -6.37
N LEU A 249 2.12 -35.21 -6.39
CA LEU A 249 1.46 -34.18 -5.58
C LEU A 249 0.29 -33.53 -6.34
N ARG A 250 0.53 -33.15 -7.60
CA ARG A 250 -0.42 -32.41 -8.44
C ARG A 250 -0.07 -32.57 -9.93
N ASP A 251 -0.95 -32.08 -10.79
CA ASP A 251 -0.66 -31.82 -12.20
C ASP A 251 -0.72 -30.31 -12.47
N ASP A 252 0.33 -29.75 -13.07
CA ASP A 252 0.42 -28.35 -13.48
C ASP A 252 0.61 -28.30 -15.01
N ASP A 253 -0.36 -27.76 -15.75
CA ASP A 253 -0.30 -27.59 -17.21
C ASP A 253 0.15 -28.85 -17.99
N GLY A 254 -0.35 -30.02 -17.59
CA GLY A 254 -0.01 -31.30 -18.22
C GLY A 254 1.37 -31.86 -17.83
N ARG A 255 1.98 -31.33 -16.76
CA ARG A 255 3.17 -31.89 -16.11
C ARG A 255 2.78 -32.54 -14.79
N ALA A 256 3.25 -33.75 -14.54
CA ALA A 256 3.10 -34.39 -13.24
C ALA A 256 4.16 -33.84 -12.29
N VAL A 257 3.75 -33.29 -11.15
CA VAL A 257 4.65 -32.82 -10.11
C VAL A 257 4.85 -33.93 -9.09
N LEU A 258 6.09 -34.40 -8.97
CA LEU A 258 6.49 -35.49 -8.09
C LEU A 258 7.28 -34.95 -6.90
N GLN A 259 7.00 -35.45 -5.70
CA GLN A 259 7.79 -35.18 -4.51
C GLN A 259 9.02 -36.10 -4.45
N LEU A 260 10.16 -35.49 -4.20
CA LEU A 260 11.41 -36.12 -3.85
C LEU A 260 11.75 -35.79 -2.39
N ALA A 261 12.29 -36.76 -1.67
CA ALA A 261 12.89 -36.52 -0.36
C ALA A 261 14.25 -35.81 -0.51
N ASP A 262 15.01 -36.19 -1.55
CA ASP A 262 16.30 -35.60 -1.91
C ASP A 262 16.49 -35.60 -3.44
N LEU A 263 17.35 -34.70 -3.95
CA LEU A 263 17.71 -34.64 -5.37
C LEU A 263 18.32 -35.95 -5.89
N SER A 264 19.00 -36.73 -5.05
CA SER A 264 19.55 -38.04 -5.43
C SER A 264 18.47 -39.05 -5.86
N GLU A 265 17.22 -38.90 -5.40
CA GLU A 265 16.12 -39.79 -5.79
C GLU A 265 15.67 -39.57 -7.25
N LEU A 266 16.07 -38.45 -7.86
CA LEU A 266 15.68 -38.12 -9.24
C LEU A 266 16.15 -39.17 -10.24
N GLU A 267 17.35 -39.71 -10.06
CA GLU A 267 17.88 -40.78 -10.92
C GLU A 267 17.01 -42.04 -10.87
N GLY A 268 16.51 -42.40 -9.69
CA GLY A 268 15.60 -43.52 -9.50
C GLY A 268 14.26 -43.31 -10.22
N VAL A 269 13.69 -42.11 -10.07
CA VAL A 269 12.44 -41.73 -10.76
C VAL A 269 12.60 -41.79 -12.28
N LEU A 270 13.72 -41.28 -12.81
CA LEU A 270 14.02 -41.33 -14.25
C LEU A 270 14.25 -42.76 -14.75
N ALA A 271 14.90 -43.60 -13.96
CA ALA A 271 15.10 -45.01 -14.28
C ALA A 271 13.78 -45.78 -14.36
N GLU A 272 12.86 -45.55 -13.41
CA GLU A 272 11.52 -46.16 -13.41
C GLU A 272 10.69 -45.74 -14.64
N LEU A 273 10.69 -44.45 -14.99
CA LEU A 273 10.01 -43.95 -16.18
C LEU A 273 10.54 -44.62 -17.46
N ARG A 274 11.87 -44.76 -17.56
CA ARG A 274 12.52 -45.44 -18.68
C ARG A 274 12.17 -46.93 -18.73
N GLN A 275 12.15 -47.63 -17.60
CA GLN A 275 11.78 -49.06 -17.53
C GLN A 275 10.32 -49.28 -17.92
N ALA A 276 9.43 -48.34 -17.59
CA ALA A 276 8.03 -48.35 -18.01
C ALA A 276 7.82 -47.96 -19.49
N GLY A 277 8.89 -47.64 -20.23
CA GLY A 277 8.80 -47.19 -21.62
C GLY A 277 8.17 -45.80 -21.78
N VAL A 278 8.12 -45.00 -20.70
CA VAL A 278 7.57 -43.64 -20.71
C VAL A 278 8.71 -42.66 -20.94
N GLU A 279 8.62 -41.89 -22.01
CA GLU A 279 9.63 -40.89 -22.37
C GLU A 279 9.35 -39.57 -21.63
N VAL A 280 10.39 -38.99 -21.04
CA VAL A 280 10.35 -37.66 -20.43
C VAL A 280 10.63 -36.61 -21.50
N ARG A 281 9.61 -35.84 -21.87
CA ARG A 281 9.72 -34.78 -22.88
C ARG A 281 10.30 -33.49 -22.30
N GLU A 282 9.96 -33.17 -21.06
CA GLU A 282 10.44 -32.00 -20.34
C GLU A 282 10.62 -32.38 -18.86
N LEU A 283 11.65 -31.83 -18.22
CA LEU A 283 11.94 -32.00 -16.79
C LEU A 283 12.37 -30.67 -16.20
N ASN A 284 11.69 -30.25 -15.15
CA ASN A 284 12.03 -29.05 -14.39
C ASN A 284 12.11 -29.42 -12.91
N VAL A 285 13.23 -29.09 -12.26
CA VAL A 285 13.31 -29.09 -10.80
C VAL A 285 12.54 -27.86 -10.32
N VAL A 286 11.56 -28.07 -9.46
CA VAL A 286 10.76 -27.00 -8.86
C VAL A 286 11.49 -26.54 -7.60
N GLU A 287 12.01 -25.32 -7.65
CA GLU A 287 12.61 -24.67 -6.50
C GLU A 287 11.50 -24.20 -5.55
N ALA A 288 11.79 -24.18 -4.24
CA ALA A 288 10.86 -23.63 -3.28
C ALA A 288 10.84 -22.11 -3.42
N ASP A 289 9.67 -21.55 -3.71
CA ASP A 289 9.44 -20.12 -3.81
C ASP A 289 8.70 -19.57 -2.59
N LEU A 290 8.74 -18.25 -2.44
CA LEU A 290 8.03 -17.57 -1.37
C LEU A 290 6.51 -17.68 -1.53
N GLU A 291 6.01 -17.86 -2.75
CA GLU A 291 4.59 -18.04 -3.05
C GLU A 291 4.02 -19.29 -2.38
N SER A 292 4.68 -20.44 -2.56
CA SER A 292 4.28 -21.71 -1.96
C SER A 292 4.29 -21.65 -0.44
N VAL A 293 5.32 -21.04 0.16
CA VAL A 293 5.40 -20.81 1.61
C VAL A 293 4.23 -19.95 2.07
N PHE A 294 3.96 -18.85 1.37
CA PHE A 294 2.91 -17.90 1.70
C PHE A 294 1.53 -18.57 1.67
N VAL A 295 1.21 -19.31 0.59
CA VAL A 295 -0.06 -20.03 0.46
C VAL A 295 -0.21 -21.06 1.58
N LYS A 296 0.84 -21.83 1.88
CA LYS A 296 0.82 -22.83 2.96
C LYS A 296 0.56 -22.19 4.32
N MET A 297 1.25 -21.10 4.66
CA MET A 297 1.04 -20.39 5.93
C MET A 297 -0.34 -19.70 6.00
N MET A 298 -0.83 -19.15 4.89
CA MET A 298 -2.14 -18.50 4.83
C MET A 298 -3.31 -19.49 4.83
N ASN A 299 -3.13 -20.70 4.32
CA ASN A 299 -4.15 -21.76 4.35
C ASN A 299 -4.03 -22.69 5.57
N GLY A 300 -2.86 -22.73 6.21
CA GLY A 300 -2.58 -23.45 7.45
C GLY A 300 -3.34 -22.88 8.65
N ALA A 301 -4.63 -23.17 8.73
CA ALA A 301 -5.48 -22.94 9.89
C ALA A 301 -5.85 -24.28 10.54
N ARG A 302 -4.87 -24.93 11.16
CA ARG A 302 -5.03 -25.85 12.31
C ARG A 302 -3.64 -26.18 12.87
N HIS A 303 -3.36 -25.64 14.07
CA HIS A 303 -2.27 -25.99 14.98
C HIS A 303 -0.89 -26.27 14.36
N ASP A 304 -0.03 -25.25 14.36
CA ASP A 304 1.31 -25.38 14.93
C ASP A 304 1.74 -23.98 15.37
N ARG A 305 1.75 -23.76 16.69
CA ARG A 305 2.45 -22.60 17.27
C ARG A 305 3.93 -22.89 17.13
N LEU A 306 4.57 -22.33 16.11
CA LEU A 306 6.03 -22.23 16.12
C LEU A 306 6.40 -21.34 17.32
N PRO A 307 7.25 -21.81 18.25
CA PRO A 307 7.66 -21.00 19.38
C PRO A 307 8.47 -19.80 18.90
N HIS A 308 8.09 -18.60 19.36
CA HIS A 308 8.92 -17.42 19.22
C HIS A 308 10.27 -17.68 19.92
N PRO A 309 11.42 -17.45 19.26
CA PRO A 309 12.69 -17.45 19.96
C PRO A 309 12.74 -16.19 20.84
N VAL A 310 12.56 -16.37 22.14
CA VAL A 310 12.98 -15.40 23.15
C VAL A 310 14.50 -15.40 23.12
N GLN A 311 15.11 -14.24 22.87
CA GLN A 311 16.54 -14.05 23.04
C GLN A 311 16.88 -14.20 24.53
N GLU A 312 17.40 -15.36 24.92
CA GLU A 312 18.11 -15.53 26.19
C GLU A 312 19.54 -15.01 26.04
N GLY A 313 19.92 -14.05 26.89
CA GLY A 313 21.29 -13.53 26.89
C GLY A 313 21.51 -12.29 27.74
N ALA A 314 21.21 -12.33 29.04
CA ALA A 314 21.89 -11.53 30.07
C ALA A 314 21.48 -11.99 31.47
N GLY A 315 22.11 -13.06 31.95
CA GLY A 315 22.07 -13.43 33.36
C GLY A 315 23.47 -13.82 33.82
N ALA A 316 24.14 -12.94 34.56
CA ALA A 316 24.92 -13.29 35.74
C ALA A 316 25.50 -12.04 36.41
N LEU A 317 25.46 -12.06 37.75
CA LEU A 317 26.15 -11.20 38.73
C LEU A 317 25.39 -9.93 39.17
N LEU A 318 24.57 -10.05 40.22
CA LEU A 318 25.01 -9.87 41.61
C LEU A 318 23.81 -10.03 42.56
N GLU A 319 23.82 -11.11 43.35
CA GLU A 319 22.98 -11.26 44.54
C GLU A 319 23.57 -10.40 45.67
N SER A 320 22.74 -9.60 46.33
CA SER A 320 22.77 -9.44 47.79
C SER A 320 21.63 -8.54 48.29
N GLY A 321 20.93 -9.02 49.32
CA GLY A 321 20.42 -8.17 50.39
C GLY A 321 19.00 -7.64 50.28
N VAL A 322 18.02 -8.47 50.68
CA VAL A 322 16.75 -7.99 51.26
C VAL A 322 17.02 -7.49 52.69
N PRO A 323 16.35 -6.43 53.16
CA PRO A 323 15.48 -6.62 54.32
C PRO A 323 14.07 -6.07 54.13
N ASP A 324 13.17 -6.87 54.71
CA ASP A 324 11.76 -6.68 55.00
C ASP A 324 11.52 -5.52 55.98
N HIS A 325 10.52 -4.67 55.73
CA HIS A 325 9.77 -4.01 56.80
C HIS A 325 8.31 -3.76 56.40
N ARG A 326 7.43 -4.47 57.11
CA ARG A 326 5.98 -4.24 57.20
C ARG A 326 5.62 -3.01 58.07
N ARG A 327 4.49 -2.38 57.70
CA ARG A 327 3.47 -1.65 58.50
C ARG A 327 3.78 -0.23 59.03
N ALA A 328 2.96 0.74 58.60
CA ALA A 328 2.00 1.53 59.40
C ALA A 328 1.40 2.64 58.50
N GLY A 329 0.07 2.78 58.39
CA GLY A 329 -0.71 3.84 59.10
C GLY A 329 -0.82 5.11 58.25
N ALA A 330 -1.85 5.28 57.42
CA ALA A 330 -3.03 6.11 57.71
C ALA A 330 -2.70 7.59 58.00
N ASP A 331 -3.02 8.49 57.07
CA ASP A 331 -3.76 9.72 57.40
C ASP A 331 -4.42 10.38 56.18
N ARG A 332 -5.65 10.83 56.41
CA ARG A 332 -6.52 11.62 55.52
C ARG A 332 -6.19 13.11 55.69
N ALA A 333 -6.25 13.87 54.60
CA ALA A 333 -6.63 15.28 54.64
C ALA A 333 -7.21 15.74 53.29
N ASP A 334 -8.29 16.53 53.37
CA ASP A 334 -9.21 16.97 52.34
C ASP A 334 -8.71 18.13 51.43
N VAL A 335 -9.01 18.03 50.12
CA VAL A 335 -9.78 18.96 49.22
C VAL A 335 -9.59 20.49 49.42
N PRO A 336 -9.38 21.34 48.36
CA PRO A 336 -10.43 21.55 47.35
C PRO A 336 -10.08 21.82 45.87
N ALA A 337 -11.13 21.57 45.08
CA ALA A 337 -11.31 21.82 43.67
C ALA A 337 -11.76 23.26 43.39
N ASP A 338 -11.27 23.88 42.32
CA ASP A 338 -12.09 24.74 41.45
C ASP A 338 -11.42 25.09 40.12
N LEU A 339 -12.24 25.56 39.17
CA LEU A 339 -11.95 26.13 37.84
C LEU A 339 -12.30 25.25 36.61
N ARG A 340 -13.61 25.19 36.33
CA ARG A 340 -14.17 25.16 34.96
C ARG A 340 -14.62 26.58 34.57
N PRO A 341 -14.61 26.93 33.28
CA PRO A 341 -15.61 27.86 32.74
C PRO A 341 -16.57 27.17 31.78
N ARG A 342 -17.86 27.43 31.99
CA ARG A 342 -18.96 27.24 31.04
C ARG A 342 -18.97 28.40 30.05
N ALA A 343 -19.17 28.12 28.76
CA ALA A 343 -19.67 29.09 27.79
C ALA A 343 -20.86 28.49 27.02
N VAL A 344 -22.04 28.93 27.46
CA VAL A 344 -23.25 29.35 26.74
C VAL A 344 -23.76 28.55 25.53
N GLN A 345 -24.96 28.06 25.79
CA GLN A 345 -26.04 27.55 24.98
C GLN A 345 -26.73 28.65 24.13
N ALA A 346 -26.74 28.49 22.80
CA ALA A 346 -27.70 29.06 21.83
C ALA A 346 -27.52 28.21 20.54
N CYS A 347 -28.46 27.41 20.06
CA CYS A 347 -29.76 27.78 19.53
C CYS A 347 -30.74 26.59 19.64
N ARG A 348 -31.87 26.79 20.31
CA ARG A 348 -33.11 26.04 20.09
C ARG A 348 -34.11 27.02 19.52
N GLY A 349 -34.67 26.73 18.35
CA GLY A 349 -35.77 27.50 17.78
C GLY A 349 -35.91 27.29 16.29
N LEU A 350 -36.84 26.39 15.91
CA LEU A 350 -37.60 26.25 14.65
C LEU A 350 -37.91 24.75 14.48
N SER A 351 -38.93 24.22 15.16
CA SER A 351 -40.37 24.34 14.88
C SER A 351 -40.89 23.08 14.17
N ARG A 352 -41.70 22.35 14.93
CA ARG A 352 -42.57 21.21 14.57
C ARG A 352 -43.34 21.40 13.26
N ARG A 353 -43.50 20.29 12.51
CA ARG A 353 -44.63 19.87 11.62
C ARG A 353 -44.09 18.72 10.74
N ARG A 354 -44.67 17.53 10.57
CA ARG A 354 -45.91 16.84 10.97
C ARG A 354 -45.55 15.35 11.14
N LEU A 355 -46.04 14.73 12.22
CA LEU A 355 -46.20 13.27 12.31
C LEU A 355 -47.59 12.95 11.74
N HIS A 356 -47.66 12.11 10.70
CA HIS A 356 -48.86 11.33 10.40
C HIS A 356 -48.58 9.85 10.69
N ARG A 357 -49.61 9.26 11.28
CA ARG A 357 -49.72 7.94 11.91
C ARG A 357 -49.31 6.78 10.99
N LEU A 358 -48.65 5.80 11.61
CA LEU A 358 -48.63 4.39 11.19
C LEU A 358 -50.03 3.77 11.29
N PRO A 359 -50.24 2.62 10.65
CA PRO A 359 -50.84 1.51 11.36
C PRO A 359 -49.92 0.27 11.37
N ASP A 360 -50.00 -0.43 12.49
CA ASP A 360 -49.37 -1.71 12.79
C ASP A 360 -49.85 -2.83 11.88
N SER A 361 -48.93 -3.70 11.45
CA SER A 361 -49.21 -5.10 11.14
C SER A 361 -47.95 -5.94 11.39
N GLY A 362 -48.13 -6.99 12.20
CA GLY A 362 -47.10 -7.91 12.68
C GLY A 362 -46.50 -8.85 11.61
N PRO A 363 -45.69 -9.84 12.05
CA PRO A 363 -44.65 -10.46 11.25
C PRO A 363 -45.22 -11.54 10.32
N GLY A 364 -44.89 -11.47 9.04
CA GLY A 364 -45.24 -12.44 8.03
C GLY A 364 -44.17 -12.47 6.94
N ASP A 365 -43.84 -13.68 6.51
CA ASP A 365 -42.75 -14.06 5.63
C ASP A 365 -42.69 -13.28 4.32
N ASP A 366 -41.50 -12.78 3.97
CA ASP A 366 -41.22 -12.16 2.66
C ASP A 366 -39.83 -12.60 2.17
N VAL A 367 -39.70 -13.88 1.82
CA VAL A 367 -38.48 -14.48 1.27
C VAL A 367 -38.31 -14.17 -0.24
N ASP A 368 -39.33 -13.64 -0.91
CA ASP A 368 -39.31 -13.41 -2.37
C ASP A 368 -38.82 -12.01 -2.82
N GLY A 369 -38.65 -11.06 -1.88
CA GLY A 369 -38.17 -9.71 -2.19
C GLY A 369 -36.64 -9.60 -2.31
N ALA A 370 -35.91 -10.36 -1.50
CA ALA A 370 -34.44 -10.34 -1.48
C ALA A 370 -33.81 -11.12 -2.65
N GLU A 371 -34.55 -12.06 -3.25
CA GLU A 371 -34.07 -12.91 -4.34
C GLU A 371 -34.20 -12.23 -5.71
N ARG A 372 -35.21 -11.36 -5.89
CA ARG A 372 -35.36 -10.52 -7.09
C ARG A 372 -34.30 -9.43 -7.21
N LEU A 373 -33.82 -8.87 -6.09
CA LEU A 373 -32.72 -7.90 -6.10
C LEU A 373 -31.35 -8.55 -6.34
N ARG A 374 -31.19 -9.84 -6.01
CA ARG A 374 -29.95 -10.59 -6.31
C ARG A 374 -29.84 -11.01 -7.77
N GLN A 375 -30.95 -11.35 -8.44
CA GLN A 375 -30.92 -11.70 -9.86
C GLN A 375 -30.69 -10.50 -10.80
N GLN A 376 -31.02 -9.27 -10.39
CA GLN A 376 -30.76 -8.07 -11.19
C GLN A 376 -29.30 -7.59 -11.15
N LEU A 377 -28.48 -8.08 -10.22
CA LEU A 377 -27.07 -7.69 -10.06
C LEU A 377 -26.06 -8.71 -10.63
N GLN A 378 -26.54 -9.75 -11.34
CA GLN A 378 -25.71 -10.81 -11.93
C GLN A 378 -25.88 -10.96 -13.45
N GLN A 379 -26.05 -9.86 -14.20
CA GLN A 379 -25.88 -9.88 -15.65
C GLN A 379 -24.55 -9.22 -16.05
N PRO A 380 -23.69 -9.88 -16.85
CA PRO A 380 -22.51 -9.25 -17.40
C PRO A 380 -22.91 -8.29 -18.54
N ASP A 381 -22.41 -7.06 -18.50
CA ASP A 381 -22.57 -6.11 -19.61
C ASP A 381 -21.89 -6.67 -20.89
N PRO A 382 -22.50 -6.51 -22.07
CA PRO A 382 -21.95 -7.02 -23.31
C PRO A 382 -20.75 -6.20 -23.78
N VAL A 383 -19.70 -6.93 -24.19
CA VAL A 383 -18.52 -6.44 -24.90
C VAL A 383 -18.93 -5.63 -26.13
N GLN A 384 -18.58 -4.34 -26.17
CA GLN A 384 -18.60 -3.56 -27.41
C GLN A 384 -17.25 -3.66 -28.11
N ASP A 385 -17.28 -4.41 -29.21
CA ASP A 385 -16.23 -4.57 -30.22
C ASP A 385 -15.94 -3.23 -30.93
N HIS A 386 -14.81 -2.59 -30.61
CA HIS A 386 -14.28 -1.49 -31.42
C HIS A 386 -13.30 -2.03 -32.46
N ARG A 387 -13.88 -2.41 -33.61
CA ARG A 387 -13.18 -2.60 -34.88
C ARG A 387 -12.36 -1.36 -35.24
N GLN A 388 -11.07 -1.60 -35.47
CA GLN A 388 -10.18 -0.99 -36.46
C GLN A 388 -10.44 0.49 -36.84
N TYR A 389 -9.71 1.40 -36.19
CA TYR A 389 -9.27 2.62 -36.87
C TYR A 389 -7.82 2.44 -37.35
N ARG A 390 -7.66 2.22 -38.65
CA ARG A 390 -6.37 2.33 -39.35
C ARG A 390 -5.91 3.78 -39.27
N VAL A 391 -4.73 4.00 -38.71
CA VAL A 391 -3.98 5.25 -38.82
C VAL A 391 -3.26 5.25 -40.18
N PRO A 392 -3.49 6.20 -41.10
CA PRO A 392 -2.58 6.39 -42.22
C PRO A 392 -1.35 7.15 -41.73
N ALA A 393 -0.18 6.61 -42.05
CA ALA A 393 1.10 7.29 -41.92
C ALA A 393 1.09 8.57 -42.76
N VAL A 394 1.51 9.70 -42.17
CA VAL A 394 1.95 10.87 -42.93
C VAL A 394 3.17 11.48 -42.27
N ALA A 395 4.26 11.44 -43.01
CA ALA A 395 5.51 12.14 -42.77
C ALA A 395 5.37 13.63 -43.13
N ALA A 396 6.13 14.45 -42.42
CA ALA A 396 6.76 15.73 -42.80
C ALA A 396 6.00 16.82 -43.60
N ALA A 397 6.19 18.04 -43.08
CA ALA A 397 6.33 19.32 -43.80
C ALA A 397 5.11 20.27 -43.94
N ASP A 398 5.33 21.45 -43.33
CA ASP A 398 5.12 22.82 -43.83
C ASP A 398 3.70 23.45 -43.95
N ARG A 399 3.63 24.68 -43.42
CA ARG A 399 2.73 25.84 -43.66
C ARG A 399 1.29 25.58 -44.17
N GLY A 400 0.31 26.12 -43.43
CA GLY A 400 -0.90 26.71 -44.03
C GLY A 400 -2.20 26.47 -43.27
N ARG A 401 -3.01 27.53 -43.13
CA ARG A 401 -4.34 27.57 -42.50
C ARG A 401 -5.29 26.52 -43.07
N VAL A 402 -6.13 25.92 -42.21
CA VAL A 402 -7.34 25.18 -42.63
C VAL A 402 -8.57 25.79 -41.97
N LEU A 403 -9.47 26.32 -42.79
CA LEU A 403 -10.84 26.73 -42.44
C LEU A 403 -11.75 25.49 -42.38
N LEU A 404 -12.51 25.32 -41.29
CA LEU A 404 -13.55 24.29 -41.20
C LEU A 404 -14.94 24.89 -41.50
N ARG A 405 -15.60 24.31 -42.51
CA ARG A 405 -16.97 24.60 -42.96
C ARG A 405 -17.89 23.53 -42.37
N LEU A 406 -18.91 23.91 -41.60
CA LEU A 406 -19.91 22.97 -41.06
C LEU A 406 -21.06 22.74 -42.06
N PRO A 407 -21.60 21.51 -42.18
CA PRO A 407 -22.66 21.19 -43.13
C PRO A 407 -24.06 21.50 -42.58
N ALA A 408 -24.97 21.88 -43.49
CA ALA A 408 -26.36 22.18 -43.22
C ALA A 408 -27.25 20.92 -43.24
N GLY A 409 -28.21 20.84 -42.32
CA GLY A 409 -29.27 19.83 -42.28
C GLY A 409 -30.62 20.43 -41.83
N ARG A 410 -31.61 20.38 -42.73
CA ARG A 410 -33.04 20.77 -42.63
C ARG A 410 -33.81 19.81 -41.69
N ARG A 411 -35.03 20.02 -41.15
CA ARG A 411 -36.07 21.06 -41.01
C ARG A 411 -37.11 20.48 -40.04
N GLY A 412 -37.80 21.32 -39.26
CA GLY A 412 -39.03 20.94 -38.54
C GLY A 412 -39.63 22.13 -37.76
N ALA A 413 -40.68 22.75 -38.29
CA ALA A 413 -41.42 23.89 -37.71
C ALA A 413 -42.40 23.42 -36.62
N ARG A 414 -42.68 24.15 -35.52
CA ARG A 414 -43.51 25.37 -35.41
C ARG A 414 -43.41 26.00 -33.98
N PRO A 415 -43.98 27.19 -33.71
CA PRO A 415 -43.28 28.28 -33.03
C PRO A 415 -43.74 28.58 -31.58
N GLY A 416 -42.93 29.36 -30.86
CA GLY A 416 -43.38 30.15 -29.71
C GLY A 416 -42.66 29.80 -28.41
N GLY A 417 -41.61 30.55 -28.07
CA GLY A 417 -40.97 30.47 -26.75
C GLY A 417 -39.56 31.04 -26.76
N ARG A 418 -39.41 32.26 -26.24
CA ARG A 418 -38.15 32.99 -26.09
C ARG A 418 -37.07 32.11 -25.44
N ARG A 419 -35.93 31.92 -26.11
CA ARG A 419 -34.69 31.39 -25.51
C ARG A 419 -33.60 32.45 -25.59
N GLY A 420 -33.10 32.84 -24.42
CA GLY A 420 -31.93 33.69 -24.28
C GLY A 420 -30.69 32.96 -24.77
N VAL A 421 -29.88 33.67 -25.56
CA VAL A 421 -28.55 33.26 -25.99
C VAL A 421 -27.57 33.93 -25.03
N ILE A 422 -26.82 33.14 -24.25
CA ILE A 422 -25.57 33.59 -23.63
C ILE A 422 -24.46 32.92 -24.42
N ALA A 423 -23.80 33.70 -25.26
CA ALA A 423 -22.54 33.36 -25.87
C ALA A 423 -21.43 33.54 -24.82
N VAL A 424 -20.67 32.48 -24.53
CA VAL A 424 -19.43 32.58 -23.77
C VAL A 424 -18.29 32.66 -24.79
N THR A 425 -17.82 33.88 -25.01
CA THR A 425 -16.60 34.13 -25.79
C THR A 425 -15.40 33.97 -24.86
N ALA A 426 -14.54 33.00 -25.15
CA ALA A 426 -13.23 32.86 -24.53
C ALA A 426 -12.28 33.96 -25.05
N TRP A 427 -11.57 34.63 -24.14
CA TRP A 427 -10.44 35.51 -24.46
C TRP A 427 -9.19 34.98 -23.72
N PHE A 428 -8.16 34.65 -24.50
CA PHE A 428 -6.82 34.32 -24.06
C PHE A 428 -5.93 35.58 -24.10
N GLY A 429 -5.32 35.91 -22.96
CA GLY A 429 -3.92 36.37 -22.81
C GLY A 429 -3.48 37.74 -23.34
N LEU A 430 -3.09 38.64 -22.41
CA LEU A 430 -1.71 39.16 -22.18
C LEU A 430 -1.73 40.42 -21.26
N PRO A 431 -0.61 40.82 -20.65
CA PRO A 431 -0.53 41.31 -19.27
C PRO A 431 -0.35 42.83 -19.16
N LEU A 432 -0.72 43.43 -18.03
CA LEU A 432 -0.33 44.80 -17.66
C LEU A 432 -0.11 44.95 -16.14
N PRO A 433 0.69 45.96 -15.70
CA PRO A 433 1.53 45.87 -14.51
C PRO A 433 0.99 46.62 -13.27
N ALA A 434 1.63 46.25 -12.15
CA ALA A 434 2.00 47.04 -10.98
C ALA A 434 0.98 47.95 -10.25
N SER A 435 1.00 47.76 -8.93
CA SER A 435 0.89 48.77 -7.89
C SER A 435 -0.52 49.29 -7.51
N ARG A 436 -0.73 49.32 -6.19
CA ARG A 436 -1.87 49.88 -5.45
C ARG A 436 -3.18 49.08 -5.51
N CYS A 437 -3.29 48.12 -4.60
CA CYS A 437 -4.46 48.04 -3.74
C CYS A 437 -4.07 47.32 -2.45
N GLY A 438 -3.75 48.12 -1.43
CA GLY A 438 -3.60 47.65 -0.06
C GLY A 438 -4.95 47.63 0.64
N ARG A 439 -5.00 46.75 1.65
CA ARG A 439 -6.01 46.58 2.70
C ARG A 439 -7.19 45.67 2.32
N TRP A 440 -7.50 44.80 3.29
CA TRP A 440 -8.55 43.79 3.37
C TRP A 440 -8.16 42.40 2.85
N PHE A 441 -7.35 41.66 3.63
CA PHE A 441 -7.56 40.23 3.89
C PHE A 441 -6.74 39.83 5.13
N SER A 442 -7.43 39.51 6.23
CA SER A 442 -6.85 38.74 7.34
C SER A 442 -6.96 37.24 7.03
N PRO A 443 -6.00 36.39 7.48
CA PRO A 443 -5.93 34.99 7.11
C PRO A 443 -6.79 34.14 8.05
N CYS A 444 -8.03 33.86 7.66
CA CYS A 444 -8.87 32.94 8.42
C CYS A 444 -9.91 32.25 7.50
N SER A 445 -9.49 31.27 6.70
CA SER A 445 -10.43 30.29 6.08
C SER A 445 -9.81 29.17 5.23
N ALA A 446 -8.52 28.81 5.37
CA ALA A 446 -8.00 27.59 4.71
C ALA A 446 -8.26 26.30 5.53
N ALA A 447 -8.49 26.40 6.84
CA ALA A 447 -8.67 25.25 7.73
C ALA A 447 -10.14 24.76 7.85
N ALA A 448 -11.13 25.50 7.32
CA ALA A 448 -12.54 25.20 7.52
C ALA A 448 -13.20 24.44 6.35
N CYS A 449 -12.58 24.36 5.17
CA CYS A 449 -13.14 23.65 4.02
C CYS A 449 -12.79 22.15 3.96
N TRP A 450 -11.84 21.68 4.77
CA TRP A 450 -11.43 20.26 4.78
C TRP A 450 -12.32 19.36 5.66
N ALA A 451 -13.16 19.94 6.53
CA ALA A 451 -13.96 19.19 7.50
C ALA A 451 -15.36 18.76 7.00
N ARG A 452 -15.63 18.79 5.68
CA ARG A 452 -16.96 18.45 5.14
C ARG A 452 -16.94 17.44 3.99
N TRP A 453 -15.83 16.73 3.82
CA TRP A 453 -15.61 15.69 2.81
C TRP A 453 -14.89 14.46 3.40
N VAL A 454 -15.26 14.10 4.64
CA VAL A 454 -14.94 12.80 5.27
C VAL A 454 -16.25 12.15 5.68
#